data_AF-L0B010-F1
#
_entry.id   AF-L0B010-F1
#
_cell.length_a   1.000
_cell.length_b   1.000
_cell.length_c   1.000
_cell.angle_alpha   90.00
_cell.angle_beta   90.00
_cell.angle_gamma   90.00
#
_symmetry.space_group_name_H-M   'P 1'
#
loop_
_entity.id
_entity.type
_entity.pdbx_description
1 polymer ?
#
loop_
_entity_poly.entity_id
_entity_poly.type
_entity_poly.pdbx_seq_one_letter_code
_entity_poly.pdbx_strand_id
1 'polypeptide(L)'
;MTDSTADSNAANTQTTRGPPIIDNFTLLYYDKTQELIKKPYNDSKNLSDEEIFRNHLFETLEAIAQLKNEVANKNQAKFLIEEKLKIQLRDSRNQTKHFGVFGSNQSALLQAIDSNYKRLKLLYEKIYAIQMDIQHIYMRLYEDLEKRCEHLVEIHKNSRLCAASLYHHKKRNT
;
A
#
# COMPACT_ATOMS: atom_id res chain seq x y z
N MET A 1 38.08 -37.05 21.71
CA MET A 1 39.02 -36.84 20.58
C MET A 1 38.24 -37.22 19.34
N THR A 2 37.76 -36.34 18.47
CA THR A 2 38.29 -35.06 17.97
C THR A 2 37.17 -34.06 17.68
N ASP A 3 37.59 -32.80 17.60
CA ASP A 3 36.84 -31.55 17.53
C ASP A 3 36.03 -31.26 16.24
N SER A 4 35.11 -30.30 16.41
CA SER A 4 34.80 -29.14 15.55
C SER A 4 34.23 -29.35 14.14
N THR A 5 33.02 -28.83 13.91
CA THR A 5 32.84 -27.59 13.13
C THR A 5 31.37 -27.12 13.22
N ALA A 6 31.21 -25.85 13.59
CA ALA A 6 30.00 -25.10 13.33
C ALA A 6 29.87 -24.84 11.82
N ASP A 7 28.66 -24.90 11.27
CA ASP A 7 28.20 -23.90 10.27
C ASP A 7 26.71 -24.11 9.89
N SER A 8 25.92 -23.09 10.26
CA SER A 8 25.18 -22.23 9.32
C SER A 8 24.20 -22.83 8.29
N ASN A 9 22.94 -22.38 8.41
CA ASN A 9 22.04 -21.99 7.32
C ASN A 9 21.43 -23.07 6.40
N ALA A 10 20.10 -23.23 6.49
CA ALA A 10 19.21 -22.72 5.44
C ALA A 10 17.75 -22.85 5.88
N ALA A 11 17.13 -21.70 6.16
CA ALA A 11 15.69 -21.57 6.28
C ALA A 11 15.02 -22.08 4.99
N ASN A 12 14.37 -23.25 5.09
CA ASN A 12 13.55 -23.78 4.02
C ASN A 12 12.10 -23.31 4.23
N THR A 13 11.86 -22.01 4.08
CA THR A 13 10.52 -21.47 3.94
C THR A 13 10.16 -21.47 2.46
N GLN A 14 9.41 -22.51 2.08
CA GLN A 14 8.75 -22.65 0.80
C GLN A 14 8.02 -21.34 0.44
N THR A 15 8.51 -20.66 -0.59
CA THR A 15 7.84 -19.54 -1.22
C THR A 15 6.60 -20.05 -1.94
N THR A 16 5.45 -19.87 -1.29
CA THR A 16 4.14 -20.07 -1.93
C THR A 16 4.06 -19.20 -3.17
N ARG A 17 3.89 -19.85 -4.34
CA ARG A 17 3.67 -19.24 -5.65
C ARG A 17 2.42 -18.35 -5.64
N GLY A 18 2.54 -17.12 -5.16
CA GLY A 18 1.63 -16.03 -5.47
C GLY A 18 2.03 -15.36 -6.78
N PRO A 19 1.13 -14.64 -7.46
CA PRO A 19 1.50 -13.84 -8.61
C PRO A 19 2.57 -12.81 -8.22
N PRO A 20 3.51 -12.48 -9.11
CA PRO A 20 4.51 -11.46 -8.82
C PRO A 20 3.81 -10.14 -8.51
N ILE A 21 4.16 -9.56 -7.36
CA ILE A 21 3.71 -8.22 -6.97
C ILE A 21 4.45 -7.24 -7.89
N ILE A 22 3.79 -6.82 -8.97
CA ILE A 22 4.28 -5.71 -9.80
C ILE A 22 3.74 -4.42 -9.16
N ASP A 23 4.46 -3.91 -8.17
CA ASP A 23 4.25 -2.55 -7.67
C ASP A 23 5.08 -1.62 -8.58
N ASN A 24 4.44 -1.02 -9.59
CA ASN A 24 5.08 -0.08 -10.54
C ASN A 24 5.40 1.29 -9.89
N PHE A 25 5.49 1.36 -8.57
CA PHE A 25 5.88 2.54 -7.82
C PHE A 25 6.98 2.16 -6.85
N THR A 26 8.23 2.22 -7.34
CA THR A 26 9.40 2.35 -6.49
C THR A 26 9.40 3.77 -5.89
N LEU A 27 8.48 4.05 -4.97
CA LEU A 27 8.63 5.17 -4.05
C LEU A 27 9.52 4.71 -2.91
N LEU A 28 10.65 5.37 -2.77
CA LEU A 28 11.67 5.16 -1.76
C LEU A 28 11.06 5.04 -0.34
N TYR A 29 11.19 3.84 0.22
CA TYR A 29 11.25 3.49 1.65
C TYR A 29 10.16 4.04 2.59
N TYR A 30 9.05 3.31 2.66
CA TYR A 30 8.38 3.08 3.95
C TYR A 30 8.41 1.58 4.22
N ASP A 31 9.42 1.14 4.98
CA ASP A 31 9.57 -0.25 5.40
C ASP A 31 8.91 -0.43 6.77
N LYS A 32 7.80 -1.19 6.79
CA LYS A 32 7.02 -1.46 8.00
C LYS A 32 7.75 -2.37 9.00
N THR A 33 8.91 -2.94 8.62
CA THR A 33 9.75 -3.74 9.51
C THR A 33 10.61 -2.91 10.45
N GLN A 34 10.74 -1.60 10.21
CA GLN A 34 11.29 -0.68 11.20
C GLN A 34 10.17 -0.28 12.17
N GLU A 35 10.22 -0.80 13.40
CA GLU A 35 9.46 -0.24 14.51
C GLU A 35 9.85 1.23 14.69
N LEU A 36 9.07 2.13 14.08
CA LEU A 36 9.12 3.55 14.39
C LEU A 36 8.76 3.68 15.87
N ILE A 37 9.73 4.14 16.66
CA ILE A 37 9.60 4.38 18.10
C ILE A 37 8.38 5.28 18.31
N LYS A 38 7.24 4.68 18.68
CA LYS A 38 6.03 5.41 19.08
C LYS A 38 6.38 6.11 20.38
N LYS A 39 6.73 7.39 20.33
CA LYS A 39 6.81 8.19 21.55
C LYS A 39 5.42 8.21 22.19
N PRO A 40 5.31 8.05 23.51
CA PRO A 40 4.03 8.09 24.20
C PRO A 40 3.35 9.42 23.93
N TYR A 41 2.09 9.33 23.54
CA TYR A 41 1.18 10.43 23.23
C TYR A 41 0.98 11.26 24.51
N ASN A 42 1.74 12.33 24.68
CA ASN A 42 1.47 13.31 25.73
C ASN A 42 0.35 14.23 25.26
N ASP A 43 -0.55 14.57 26.18
CA ASP A 43 -1.79 15.32 26.01
C ASP A 43 -1.80 16.32 24.82
N SER A 44 -2.85 16.19 24.01
CA SER A 44 -3.22 16.95 22.81
C SER A 44 -3.28 18.48 22.94
N LYS A 45 -2.91 19.05 24.09
CA LYS A 45 -3.05 20.49 24.37
C LYS A 45 -1.84 21.36 23.99
N ASN A 46 -0.65 20.79 23.74
CA ASN A 46 0.55 21.59 23.44
C ASN A 46 1.48 20.93 22.40
N LEU A 47 0.93 20.39 21.31
CA LEU A 47 1.77 19.88 20.22
C LEU A 47 2.36 21.06 19.42
N SER A 48 3.64 20.99 19.09
CA SER A 48 4.28 21.94 18.16
C SER A 48 3.73 21.75 16.74
N ASP A 49 3.72 22.79 15.92
CA ASP A 49 3.32 22.73 14.50
C ASP A 49 4.07 21.61 13.73
N GLU A 50 5.33 21.36 14.10
CA GLU A 50 6.13 20.27 13.54
C GLU A 50 5.64 18.88 13.96
N GLU A 51 5.18 18.73 15.21
CA GLU A 51 4.65 17.46 15.71
C GLU A 51 3.27 17.16 15.09
N ILE A 52 2.45 18.20 14.89
CA ILE A 52 1.18 18.10 14.17
C ILE A 52 1.42 17.63 12.74
N PHE A 53 2.38 18.25 12.04
CA PHE A 53 2.74 17.85 10.67
C PHE A 53 3.23 16.40 10.59
N ARG A 54 4.10 15.97 11.52
CA ARG A 54 4.61 14.58 11.57
C ARG A 54 3.52 13.57 11.86
N ASN A 55 2.60 13.88 12.78
CA ASN A 55 1.47 13.01 13.09
C ASN A 55 0.55 12.87 11.87
N HIS A 56 0.21 13.99 11.21
CA HIS A 56 -0.59 13.97 9.99
C HIS A 56 0.07 13.13 8.87
N LEU A 57 1.37 13.30 8.66
CA LEU A 57 2.13 12.50 7.69
C LEU A 57 2.09 11.01 8.03
N PHE A 58 2.30 10.66 9.30
CA PHE A 58 2.26 9.29 9.77
C PHE A 58 0.88 8.65 9.57
N GLU A 59 -0.19 9.34 9.98
CA GLU A 59 -1.58 8.88 9.80
C GLU A 59 -1.91 8.68 8.31
N THR A 60 -1.46 9.60 7.46
CA THR A 60 -1.65 9.50 6.00
C THR A 60 -0.94 8.27 5.43
N LEU A 61 0.31 8.02 5.82
CA LEU A 61 1.07 6.84 5.38
C LEU A 61 0.44 5.54 5.89
N GLU A 62 -0.10 5.54 7.12
CA GLU A 62 -0.81 4.39 7.68
C GLU A 62 -2.11 4.11 6.91
N ALA A 63 -2.86 5.15 6.53
CA ALA A 63 -4.04 5.02 5.68
C ALA A 63 -3.71 4.42 4.30
N ILE A 64 -2.61 4.87 3.67
CA ILE A 64 -2.13 4.28 2.40
C ILE A 64 -1.80 2.80 2.59
N ALA A 65 -1.11 2.43 3.67
CA ALA A 65 -0.77 1.04 3.95
C ALA A 65 -2.02 0.17 4.14
N GLN A 66 -3.06 0.69 4.79
CA GLN A 66 -4.35 0.00 4.94
C GLN A 66 -5.04 -0.20 3.59
N LEU A 67 -5.08 0.82 2.73
CA LEU A 67 -5.68 0.72 1.39
C LEU A 67 -4.92 -0.26 0.50
N LYS A 68 -3.58 -0.27 0.56
CA LYS A 68 -2.75 -1.27 -0.15
C LYS A 68 -3.07 -2.70 0.28
N ASN A 69 -3.24 -2.94 1.59
CA ASN A 69 -3.67 -4.24 2.09
C ASN A 69 -5.08 -4.60 1.60
N GLU A 70 -5.99 -3.65 1.55
CA GLU A 70 -7.33 -3.88 1.01
C GLU A 70 -7.29 -4.27 -0.48
N VAL A 71 -6.46 -3.61 -1.29
CA VAL A 71 -6.23 -3.97 -2.70
C VAL A 71 -5.69 -5.39 -2.83
N ALA A 72 -4.72 -5.77 -1.99
CA ALA A 72 -4.19 -7.14 -1.98
C ALA A 72 -5.28 -8.18 -1.67
N ASN A 73 -6.08 -7.94 -0.64
CA ASN A 73 -7.20 -8.80 -0.25
C ASN A 73 -8.23 -8.94 -1.38
N LYS A 74 -8.59 -7.83 -2.06
CA LYS A 74 -9.53 -7.87 -3.18
C LYS A 74 -8.95 -8.56 -4.41
N ASN A 75 -7.66 -8.39 -4.69
CA ASN A 75 -6.99 -9.11 -5.77
C ASN A 75 -6.93 -10.61 -5.52
N GLN A 76 -6.74 -11.04 -4.28
CA GLN A 76 -6.83 -12.46 -3.91
C GLN A 76 -8.26 -12.99 -4.13
N ALA A 77 -9.29 -12.26 -3.69
CA ALA A 77 -10.67 -12.64 -3.94
C ALA A 77 -11.00 -12.71 -5.44
N LYS A 78 -10.48 -11.77 -6.24
CA LYS A 78 -10.62 -11.72 -7.70
C LYS A 78 -10.04 -12.99 -8.33
N PHE A 79 -8.80 -13.33 -7.98
CA PHE A 79 -8.12 -14.52 -8.46
C PHE A 79 -8.91 -15.81 -8.18
N LEU A 80 -9.43 -15.97 -6.95
CA LEU A 80 -10.24 -17.14 -6.58
C LEU A 80 -11.53 -17.25 -7.41
N ILE A 81 -12.17 -16.13 -7.72
CA ILE A 81 -13.37 -16.11 -8.57
C ILE A 81 -13.03 -16.41 -10.03
N GLU A 82 -11.91 -15.89 -10.54
CA GLU A 82 -11.43 -16.19 -11.89
C GLU A 82 -11.15 -17.70 -12.05
N GLU A 83 -10.46 -18.32 -11.09
CA GLU A 83 -10.21 -19.76 -11.11
C GLU A 83 -11.51 -20.57 -11.05
N LYS A 84 -12.45 -20.16 -10.20
CA LYS A 84 -13.78 -20.80 -10.13
C LYS A 84 -14.53 -20.68 -11.45
N LEU A 85 -14.52 -19.51 -12.09
CA LEU A 85 -15.16 -19.29 -13.40
C LEU A 85 -14.51 -20.14 -14.48
N LYS A 86 -13.18 -20.26 -14.51
CA LYS A 86 -12.47 -21.11 -15.48
C LYS A 86 -12.92 -22.57 -15.38
N ILE A 87 -13.09 -23.09 -14.17
CA ILE A 87 -13.60 -24.45 -13.93
C ILE A 87 -15.03 -24.57 -14.45
N GLN A 88 -15.93 -23.65 -14.05
CA GLN A 88 -17.34 -23.69 -14.47
C GLN A 88 -17.52 -23.57 -15.98
N LEU A 89 -16.71 -22.74 -16.65
CA LEU A 89 -16.74 -22.60 -18.12
C LEU A 89 -16.24 -23.86 -18.82
N ARG A 90 -15.21 -24.51 -18.26
CA ARG A 90 -14.73 -25.80 -18.76
C ARG A 90 -15.81 -26.87 -18.62
N ASP A 91 -16.46 -26.94 -17.47
CA ASP A 91 -17.55 -27.88 -17.22
C ASP A 91 -18.73 -27.64 -18.17
N SER A 92 -19.11 -26.37 -18.37
CA SER A 92 -20.15 -25.99 -19.33
C SER A 92 -19.80 -26.42 -20.76
N ARG A 93 -18.55 -26.23 -21.18
CA ARG A 93 -18.06 -26.67 -22.50
C ARG A 93 -18.12 -28.20 -22.64
N ASN A 94 -17.69 -28.92 -21.62
CA ASN A 94 -17.71 -30.39 -21.62
C ASN A 94 -19.14 -30.93 -21.65
N GLN A 95 -20.05 -30.34 -20.87
CA GLN A 95 -21.47 -30.70 -20.87
C GLN A 95 -22.11 -30.50 -22.25
N THR A 96 -21.85 -29.34 -22.86
CA THR A 96 -22.37 -29.02 -24.20
C THR A 96 -21.81 -29.96 -25.27
N LYS A 97 -20.52 -30.32 -25.19
CA LYS A 97 -19.85 -31.19 -26.18
C LYS A 97 -20.29 -32.66 -26.07
N HIS A 98 -20.50 -33.17 -24.86
CA HIS A 98 -20.70 -34.61 -24.63
C HIS A 98 -22.15 -35.03 -24.45
N PHE A 99 -23.01 -34.14 -23.94
CA PHE A 99 -24.37 -34.53 -23.55
C PHE A 99 -25.46 -33.93 -24.43
N GLY A 100 -25.18 -32.90 -25.24
CA GLY A 100 -26.07 -32.35 -26.29
C GLY A 100 -27.45 -31.86 -25.84
N VAL A 101 -27.82 -32.04 -24.57
CA VAL A 101 -29.14 -31.79 -24.01
C VAL A 101 -29.01 -30.80 -22.85
N PHE A 102 -29.72 -29.68 -22.96
CA PHE A 102 -29.87 -28.69 -21.89
C PHE A 102 -30.75 -29.26 -20.77
N GLY A 103 -30.16 -30.04 -19.87
CA GLY A 103 -30.81 -30.45 -18.63
C GLY A 103 -30.88 -29.30 -17.61
N SER A 104 -31.72 -29.44 -16.58
CA SER A 104 -31.84 -28.48 -15.47
C SER A 104 -30.50 -28.10 -14.81
N ASN A 105 -29.55 -29.05 -14.79
CA ASN A 105 -28.19 -28.85 -14.27
C ASN A 105 -27.38 -27.80 -15.07
N GLN A 106 -27.63 -27.66 -16.38
CA GLN A 106 -26.95 -26.68 -17.22
C GLN A 106 -27.48 -25.26 -16.97
N SER A 107 -28.78 -25.11 -16.69
CA SER A 107 -29.36 -23.82 -16.29
C SER A 107 -28.78 -23.32 -14.96
N ALA A 108 -28.65 -24.22 -13.97
CA ALA A 108 -28.06 -23.88 -12.68
C ALA A 108 -26.58 -23.48 -12.81
N LEU A 109 -25.82 -24.17 -13.67
CA LEU A 109 -24.43 -23.84 -13.96
C LEU A 109 -24.29 -22.46 -14.63
N LEU A 110 -25.12 -22.16 -15.63
CA LEU A 110 -25.13 -20.86 -16.31
C LEU A 110 -25.48 -19.71 -15.35
N GLN A 111 -26.45 -19.91 -14.46
CA GLN A 111 -26.80 -18.92 -13.44
C GLN A 111 -25.64 -18.69 -12.45
N ALA A 112 -24.92 -19.76 -12.08
CA ALA A 112 -23.73 -19.64 -11.24
C ALA A 112 -22.58 -18.90 -11.95
N ILE A 113 -22.39 -19.13 -13.26
CA ILE A 113 -21.41 -18.41 -14.08
C ILE A 113 -21.76 -16.92 -14.15
N ASP A 114 -23.02 -16.57 -14.45
CA ASP A 114 -23.47 -15.18 -14.52
C ASP A 114 -23.29 -14.46 -13.17
N SER A 115 -23.67 -15.12 -12.06
CA SER A 115 -23.47 -14.59 -10.71
C SER A 115 -22.00 -14.35 -10.38
N ASN A 116 -21.12 -15.32 -10.67
CA ASN A 116 -19.68 -15.16 -10.43
C ASN A 116 -19.06 -14.10 -11.34
N TYR A 117 -19.51 -13.96 -12.59
CA TYR A 117 -19.06 -12.92 -13.51
C TYR A 117 -19.44 -11.52 -13.01
N LYS A 118 -20.69 -11.33 -12.57
CA LYS A 118 -21.14 -10.07 -11.94
C LYS A 118 -20.32 -9.72 -10.70
N ARG A 119 -20.04 -10.73 -9.85
CA ARG A 119 -19.18 -10.54 -8.66
C ARG A 119 -17.75 -10.19 -9.04
N LEU A 120 -17.20 -10.79 -10.10
CA LEU A 120 -15.87 -10.48 -10.61
C LEU A 120 -15.80 -9.04 -11.12
N LYS A 121 -16.79 -8.61 -11.93
CA LYS A 121 -16.90 -7.22 -12.40
C LYS A 121 -16.92 -6.23 -11.24
N LEU A 122 -17.73 -6.49 -10.22
CA LEU A 122 -17.79 -5.64 -9.03
C LEU A 122 -16.44 -5.56 -8.28
N LEU A 123 -15.67 -6.65 -8.24
CA LEU A 123 -14.33 -6.63 -7.64
C LEU A 123 -13.36 -5.74 -8.44
N TYR A 124 -13.40 -5.78 -9.76
CA TYR A 124 -12.59 -4.88 -10.59
C TYR A 124 -12.94 -3.42 -10.33
N GLU A 125 -14.23 -3.07 -10.31
CA GLU A 125 -14.70 -1.71 -10.01
C GLU A 125 -14.23 -1.24 -8.63
N LYS A 126 -14.33 -2.10 -7.61
CA LYS A 126 -13.85 -1.79 -6.24
C LYS A 126 -12.35 -1.63 -6.16
N ILE A 127 -11.58 -2.48 -6.84
CA ILE A 127 -10.10 -2.38 -6.87
C ILE A 127 -9.72 -1.05 -7.54
N TYR A 128 -10.36 -0.72 -8.66
CA TYR A 128 -10.11 0.53 -9.38
C TYR A 128 -10.43 1.75 -8.52
N ALA A 129 -11.57 1.77 -7.83
CA ALA A 129 -11.94 2.86 -6.93
C ALA A 129 -10.87 3.09 -5.83
N ILE A 130 -10.44 2.01 -5.16
CA ILE A 130 -9.41 2.13 -4.12
C ILE A 130 -8.06 2.60 -4.70
N GLN A 131 -7.71 2.17 -5.92
CA GLN A 131 -6.50 2.66 -6.59
C GLN A 131 -6.58 4.16 -6.87
N MET A 132 -7.74 4.67 -7.27
CA MET A 132 -7.96 6.12 -7.44
C MET A 132 -7.85 6.85 -6.10
N ASP A 133 -8.41 6.30 -5.02
CA ASP A 133 -8.30 6.88 -3.68
C ASP A 133 -6.84 6.97 -3.22
N ILE A 134 -6.04 5.92 -3.44
CA ILE A 134 -4.60 5.90 -3.16
C ILE A 134 -3.88 6.99 -3.97
N GLN A 135 -4.16 7.11 -5.27
CA GLN A 135 -3.56 8.14 -6.12
C GLN A 135 -3.91 9.55 -5.64
N HIS A 136 -5.15 9.76 -5.22
CA HIS A 136 -5.61 11.04 -4.68
C HIS A 136 -4.88 11.41 -3.39
N ILE A 137 -4.67 10.45 -2.50
CA ILE A 137 -3.87 10.65 -1.29
C ILE A 137 -2.42 10.99 -1.64
N TYR A 138 -1.82 10.30 -2.62
CA TYR A 138 -0.46 10.62 -3.06
C TYR A 138 -0.32 12.03 -3.63
N MET A 139 -1.29 12.50 -4.43
CA MET A 139 -1.28 13.87 -4.95
C MET A 139 -1.35 14.90 -3.83
N ARG A 140 -2.27 14.70 -2.86
CA ARG A 140 -2.36 15.59 -1.68
C ARG A 140 -1.08 15.60 -0.86
N LEU A 141 -0.50 14.42 -0.63
CA LEU A 141 0.73 14.29 0.12
C LEU A 141 1.89 15.01 -0.58
N TYR A 142 1.96 14.94 -1.91
CA TYR A 142 2.95 15.66 -2.69
C TYR A 142 2.81 17.19 -2.50
N GLU A 143 1.60 17.73 -2.60
CA GLU A 143 1.35 19.16 -2.39
C GLU A 143 1.72 19.61 -0.97
N ASP A 144 1.42 18.81 0.05
CA ASP A 144 1.75 19.12 1.45
C ASP A 144 3.28 19.10 1.69
N LEU A 145 3.98 18.14 1.07
CA LEU A 145 5.44 18.07 1.13
C LEU A 145 6.10 19.24 0.40
N GLU A 146 5.57 19.63 -0.76
CA GLU A 146 6.08 20.78 -1.52
C GLU A 146 5.98 22.08 -0.68
N LYS A 147 4.81 22.36 -0.10
CA LYS A 147 4.61 23.50 0.81
C LYS A 147 5.55 23.44 2.02
N ARG A 148 5.78 22.25 2.59
CA ARG A 148 6.71 22.09 3.72
C ARG A 148 8.15 22.38 3.31
N CYS A 149 8.57 21.93 2.14
CA CYS A 149 9.90 22.22 1.60
C CYS A 149 10.13 23.72 1.41
N GLU A 150 9.16 24.43 0.81
CA GLU A 150 9.22 25.89 0.65
C GLU A 150 9.39 26.61 2.00
N HIS A 151 8.60 26.22 3.00
CA HIS A 151 8.67 26.79 4.33
C HIS A 151 10.02 26.55 5.02
N LEU A 152 10.61 25.35 4.87
CA LEU A 152 11.93 25.04 5.43
C LEU A 152 13.04 25.87 4.76
N VAL A 153 12.95 26.09 3.45
CA VAL A 153 13.86 26.98 2.72
C VAL A 153 13.77 28.41 3.25
N GLU A 154 12.55 28.90 3.51
CA GLU A 154 12.32 30.23 4.07
C GLU A 154 12.91 30.36 5.48
N ILE A 155 12.67 29.39 6.37
CA ILE A 155 13.29 29.35 7.71
C ILE A 155 14.81 29.41 7.59
N HIS A 156 15.40 28.60 6.71
CA HIS A 156 16.85 28.56 6.53
C HIS A 156 17.41 29.91 6.04
N LYS A 157 16.74 30.56 5.08
CA LYS A 157 17.08 31.90 4.60
C LYS A 157 17.04 32.92 5.73
N ASN A 158 15.98 32.92 6.53
CA ASN A 158 15.81 33.83 7.66
C ASN A 158 16.86 33.58 8.76
N SER A 159 17.17 32.33 9.06
CA SER A 159 18.23 31.94 9.98
C SER A 159 19.60 32.47 9.53
N ARG A 160 19.92 32.39 8.24
CA ARG A 160 21.18 32.94 7.68
C ARG A 160 21.24 34.46 7.79
N LEU A 161 20.14 35.16 7.51
CA LEU A 161 20.06 36.61 7.67
C LEU A 161 20.25 37.05 9.14
N CYS A 162 19.63 36.33 10.07
CA CYS A 162 19.81 36.56 11.50
C CYS A 162 21.26 36.35 11.94
N ALA A 163 21.89 35.24 11.52
CA ALA A 163 23.29 34.97 11.83
C ALA A 163 24.24 36.04 11.26
N ALA A 164 23.99 36.53 10.04
CA ALA A 164 24.76 37.62 9.44
C ALA A 164 24.59 38.93 10.23
N SER A 165 23.36 39.27 10.62
CA SER A 165 23.06 40.44 11.45
C SER A 165 23.78 40.38 12.80
N LEU A 166 23.73 39.23 13.48
CA LEU A 166 24.44 38.98 14.73
C LEU A 166 25.96 39.11 14.59
N TYR A 167 26.53 38.59 13.50
CA TYR A 167 27.95 38.75 13.19
C TYR A 167 28.35 40.22 13.01
N HIS A 168 27.58 40.98 12.22
CA HIS A 168 27.82 42.40 12.02
C HIS A 168 27.67 43.22 13.30
N HIS A 169 26.68 42.90 14.14
CA HIS A 169 26.50 43.54 15.45
C HIS A 169 27.70 43.27 16.36
N LYS A 170 28.17 42.02 16.45
CA LYS A 170 29.38 41.67 17.21
C LYS A 170 30.60 42.46 16.73
N LYS A 171 30.81 42.54 15.41
CA LYS A 171 31.93 43.26 14.81
C LYS A 171 31.90 44.78 15.08
N ARG A 172 30.73 45.38 15.29
CA ARG A 172 30.59 46.82 15.58
C ARG A 172 30.82 47.16 17.05
N ASN A 173 30.65 46.19 17.96
CA ASN A 173 30.77 46.38 19.41
C ASN A 173 32.09 45.84 20.00
N THR A 174 33.01 45.42 19.14
CA THR A 174 34.40 45.05 19.44
C THR A 174 35.33 45.99 18.70
#